data_AF-A0A6A6V0K7-F1
#
_entry.id   AF-A0A6A6V0K7-F1
#
_cell.length_a   1.000
_cell.length_b   1.000
_cell.length_c   1.000
_cell.angle_alpha   90.00
_cell.angle_beta   90.00
_cell.angle_gamma   90.00
#
_symmetry.space_group_name_H-M   'P 1'
#
loop_
_entity.id
_entity.type
_entity.pdbx_description
1 polymer ?
#
loop_
_entity_poly.entity_id
_entity_poly.type
_entity_poly.pdbx_seq_one_letter_code
_entity_poly.pdbx_strand_id
1 'polypeptide(L)'
;MVAAARALARSAILLSAIYSTTSAHVITTAPVSGPMPTPSITALTECHGHDDVLFCMAGSAEYQVAGPTRTEEFGAKYTGCHIHESETVCLASSGAHVTVVPQAASQEEEEDAHDHDHDHDHDHDHDHDHDHDHDHDHDHDHDHDHDHEHDDDHDHDHGAEAAESQGSNCHYHAGVEHCEGDSQSERSCAPRDREYNIPLRVGLLFVILVTGAIGVFTPILATTFTRMSQKSMLFVILKQFGTGVVLSTAFIHLFTHAELMFANECIGELVYHSTTAAIFLAGLFLSFLVDFLGARFIMWRQSKKTSADAERSAPHHAHDAKMGDASPNGSSDLVHDDHSSHVHMHARSEEKVAVWVLEAGIIFHSLLIGLTLVVAGDSFFLTLFAVIIFHQMFEGIALGTCIAGLPTHEASFSLKMIMATAFTLITPIGMAIGIGVLGQFNGNDPSTLVAIGTLDAVSAGILAWVGIVEMLARDWMHGPLLSSSIPRVAVAMTSLLAGLALMSLLGKWT
;
A
#
# COMPACT_ATOMS: atom_id res chain seq x y z
N MET A 1 -50.24 10.63 -3.45
CA MET A 1 -49.86 11.65 -2.44
C MET A 1 -50.05 11.20 -0.98
N VAL A 2 -51.21 10.68 -0.54
CA VAL A 2 -51.42 10.33 0.90
C VAL A 2 -50.47 9.24 1.43
N ALA A 3 -50.04 8.27 0.60
CA ALA A 3 -49.09 7.23 1.02
C ALA A 3 -47.68 7.78 1.31
N ALA A 4 -47.18 8.70 0.48
CA ALA A 4 -45.84 9.30 0.65
C ALA A 4 -45.75 10.13 1.95
N ALA A 5 -46.81 10.84 2.31
CA ALA A 5 -46.89 11.58 3.58
C ALA A 5 -46.82 10.66 4.81
N ARG A 6 -47.35 9.42 4.72
CA ARG A 6 -47.30 8.44 5.81
C ARG A 6 -45.93 7.75 5.96
N ALA A 7 -45.15 7.66 4.89
CA ALA A 7 -43.76 7.18 4.96
C ALA A 7 -42.86 8.20 5.66
N LEU A 8 -42.91 9.47 5.23
CA LEU A 8 -42.11 10.55 5.81
C LEU A 8 -42.42 10.78 7.31
N ALA A 9 -43.69 10.65 7.71
CA ALA A 9 -44.08 10.74 9.12
C ALA A 9 -43.51 9.61 10.00
N ARG A 10 -43.25 8.41 9.44
CA ARG A 10 -42.66 7.28 10.18
C ARG A 10 -41.15 7.43 10.35
N SER A 11 -40.44 7.92 9.33
CA SER A 11 -39.00 8.22 9.43
C SER A 11 -38.70 9.39 10.38
N ALA A 12 -39.58 10.40 10.45
CA ALA A 12 -39.40 11.53 11.37
C ALA A 12 -39.50 11.13 12.85
N ILE A 13 -40.37 10.16 13.21
CA ILE A 13 -40.56 9.71 14.59
C ILE A 13 -39.34 8.92 15.10
N LEU A 14 -38.70 8.12 14.23
CA LEU A 14 -37.44 7.43 14.55
C LEU A 14 -36.26 8.41 14.76
N LEU A 15 -36.22 9.52 14.05
CA LEU A 15 -35.18 10.56 14.23
C LEU A 15 -35.39 11.43 15.49
N SER A 16 -36.62 11.54 16.02
CA SER A 16 -36.88 12.26 17.27
C SER A 16 -36.57 11.48 18.55
N ALA A 17 -36.34 10.16 18.47
CA ALA A 17 -36.10 9.30 19.64
C ALA A 17 -34.64 9.28 20.13
N ILE A 18 -33.69 9.79 19.33
CA ILE A 18 -32.24 9.71 19.61
C ILE A 18 -31.69 10.99 20.28
N TYR A 19 -32.50 12.05 20.38
CA TYR A 19 -32.04 13.39 20.79
C TYR A 19 -32.56 13.88 22.16
N SER A 20 -32.92 12.98 23.09
CA SER A 20 -33.48 13.40 24.40
C SER A 20 -33.19 12.44 25.57
N THR A 21 -31.92 12.27 25.93
CA THR A 21 -31.49 11.70 27.23
C THR A 21 -30.23 12.37 27.80
N THR A 22 -30.07 13.69 27.69
CA THR A 22 -29.12 14.44 28.54
C THR A 22 -29.70 14.68 29.93
N SER A 23 -29.74 13.62 30.74
CA SER A 23 -30.04 13.74 32.18
C SER A 23 -28.80 14.26 32.90
N ALA A 24 -28.90 15.44 33.52
CA ALA A 24 -27.79 16.07 34.22
C ALA A 24 -27.51 15.34 35.56
N HIS A 25 -26.55 14.43 35.57
CA HIS A 25 -25.99 13.93 36.83
C HIS A 25 -25.10 15.00 37.46
N VAL A 26 -25.59 15.58 38.56
CA VAL A 26 -24.77 16.38 39.48
C VAL A 26 -23.79 15.43 40.17
N ILE A 27 -22.54 15.44 39.72
CA ILE A 27 -21.45 14.75 40.42
C ILE A 27 -21.00 15.63 41.58
N THR A 28 -21.37 15.24 42.80
CA THR A 28 -20.79 15.77 44.02
C THR A 28 -19.28 15.53 44.02
N THR A 29 -18.48 16.58 44.16
CA THR A 29 -17.02 16.47 44.26
C THR A 29 -16.62 15.67 45.50
N ALA A 30 -16.15 14.45 45.31
CA ALA A 30 -15.39 13.73 46.33
C ALA A 30 -14.04 14.46 46.59
N PRO A 31 -13.50 14.41 47.82
CA PRO A 31 -12.24 15.08 48.13
C PRO A 31 -11.07 14.44 47.37
N VAL A 32 -10.08 15.27 47.02
CA VAL A 32 -8.85 14.83 46.35
C VAL A 32 -8.07 13.89 47.28
N SER A 33 -8.15 12.59 47.01
CA SER A 33 -7.15 11.63 47.46
C SER A 33 -5.85 11.87 46.68
N GLY A 34 -4.72 11.91 47.37
CA GLY A 34 -3.40 12.02 46.75
C GLY A 34 -3.06 10.82 45.86
N PRO A 35 -1.93 10.88 45.11
CA PRO A 35 -1.54 9.79 44.23
C PRO A 35 -1.42 8.47 45.00
N MET A 36 -2.11 7.43 44.50
CA MET A 36 -1.86 6.06 44.96
C MET A 36 -0.42 5.68 44.61
N PRO A 37 0.31 4.97 45.49
CA PRO A 37 1.65 4.53 45.19
C PRO A 37 1.61 3.48 44.07
N THR A 38 2.33 3.73 42.98
CA THR A 38 2.66 2.72 41.97
C THR A 38 3.31 1.52 42.69
N PRO A 39 2.89 0.27 42.43
CA PRO A 39 3.54 -0.89 43.04
C PRO A 39 5.00 -0.95 42.57
N SER A 40 5.95 -0.75 43.49
CA SER A 40 7.37 -0.91 43.18
C SER A 40 7.68 -2.39 42.99
N ILE A 41 7.76 -2.83 41.73
CA ILE A 41 8.23 -4.16 41.36
C ILE A 41 9.65 -4.30 41.91
N THR A 42 9.92 -5.36 42.69
CA THR A 42 11.24 -5.62 43.28
C THR A 42 11.88 -6.91 42.79
N ALA A 43 11.09 -7.80 42.20
CA ALA A 43 11.53 -9.02 41.53
C ALA A 43 10.46 -9.49 40.52
N LEU A 44 10.90 -10.27 39.54
CA LEU A 44 10.08 -11.01 38.59
C LEU A 44 10.35 -12.51 38.77
N THR A 45 9.31 -13.31 38.72
CA THR A 45 9.31 -14.76 38.95
C THR A 45 8.47 -15.48 37.90
N GLU A 46 8.52 -16.82 37.87
CA GLU A 46 7.67 -17.64 36.98
C GLU A 46 7.84 -17.26 35.49
N CYS A 47 9.11 -17.10 35.09
CA CYS A 47 9.45 -16.78 33.72
C CYS A 47 9.22 -17.96 32.78
N HIS A 48 8.62 -17.71 31.62
CA HIS A 48 8.37 -18.69 30.57
C HIS A 48 8.65 -18.08 29.19
N GLY A 49 9.04 -18.91 28.22
CA GLY A 49 9.42 -18.48 26.89
C GLY A 49 8.32 -18.76 25.85
N HIS A 50 8.09 -17.80 24.97
CA HIS A 50 7.32 -17.95 23.74
C HIS A 50 8.21 -17.53 22.56
N ASP A 51 8.54 -18.49 21.70
CA ASP A 51 9.49 -18.34 20.60
C ASP A 51 10.83 -17.71 21.06
N ASP A 52 11.23 -16.57 20.50
CA ASP A 52 12.46 -15.84 20.86
C ASP A 52 12.28 -14.85 22.04
N VAL A 53 11.15 -14.88 22.75
CA VAL A 53 10.77 -13.88 23.78
C VAL A 53 10.55 -14.52 25.15
N LEU A 54 11.08 -13.89 26.20
CA LEU A 54 10.87 -14.30 27.60
C LEU A 54 9.85 -13.39 28.30
N PHE A 55 8.83 -13.99 28.89
CA PHE A 55 7.82 -13.35 29.73
C PHE A 55 8.02 -13.74 31.18
N CYS A 56 7.76 -12.84 32.13
CA CYS A 56 7.87 -13.09 33.57
C CYS A 56 6.76 -12.38 34.36
N MET A 57 6.38 -12.97 35.50
CA MET A 57 5.30 -12.46 36.35
C MET A 57 5.80 -11.62 37.53
N ALA A 58 5.13 -10.50 37.80
CA ALA A 58 5.19 -9.80 39.08
C ALA A 58 3.78 -9.71 39.68
N GLY A 59 3.45 -10.67 40.55
CA GLY A 59 2.09 -10.83 41.08
C GLY A 59 1.17 -11.38 40.01
N SER A 60 0.11 -10.65 39.66
CA SER A 60 -0.85 -11.02 38.61
C SER A 60 -0.63 -10.28 37.28
N ALA A 61 0.49 -9.59 37.13
CA ALA A 61 0.82 -8.81 35.93
C ALA A 61 2.05 -9.41 35.24
N GLU A 62 1.96 -9.47 33.91
CA GLU A 62 2.95 -10.06 33.02
C GLU A 62 3.84 -8.98 32.38
N TYR A 63 5.14 -9.27 32.33
CA TYR A 63 6.17 -8.38 31.84
C TYR A 63 7.05 -9.10 30.83
N GLN A 64 7.23 -8.50 29.67
CA GLN A 64 8.20 -8.95 28.68
C GLN A 64 9.60 -8.48 29.09
N VAL A 65 10.58 -9.39 29.05
CA VAL A 65 11.99 -9.06 29.29
C VAL A 65 12.66 -8.71 27.97
N ALA A 66 13.06 -7.45 27.80
CA ALA A 66 13.82 -6.99 26.64
C ALA A 66 15.32 -7.29 26.85
N GLY A 67 15.87 -8.18 26.02
CA GLY A 67 17.27 -8.59 26.05
C GLY A 67 17.76 -9.07 24.68
N PRO A 68 19.08 -9.19 24.47
CA PRO A 68 19.65 -9.52 23.16
C PRO A 68 19.34 -10.97 22.76
N THR A 69 18.81 -11.13 21.55
CA THR A 69 18.56 -12.44 20.96
C THR A 69 19.85 -13.25 20.79
N ARG A 70 19.85 -14.45 21.41
CA ARG A 70 20.63 -15.65 21.03
C ARG A 70 22.03 -15.95 21.60
N THR A 71 22.54 -15.29 22.66
CA THR A 71 23.83 -15.73 23.30
C THR A 71 23.95 -15.69 24.84
N GLU A 72 22.95 -15.23 25.61
CA GLU A 72 22.99 -15.34 27.08
C GLU A 72 21.79 -16.15 27.61
N GLU A 73 22.07 -17.03 28.58
CA GLU A 73 21.10 -17.99 29.12
C GLU A 73 20.00 -17.25 29.91
N PHE A 74 18.75 -17.36 29.46
CA PHE A 74 17.62 -16.68 30.09
C PHE A 74 17.45 -17.10 31.56
N GLY A 75 17.43 -16.13 32.46
CA GLY A 75 17.32 -16.38 33.90
C GLY A 75 15.90 -16.73 34.31
N ALA A 76 15.72 -17.82 35.06
CA ALA A 76 14.42 -18.22 35.62
C ALA A 76 13.82 -17.22 36.65
N LYS A 77 14.56 -16.16 37.01
CA LYS A 77 14.17 -15.13 37.97
C LYS A 77 15.02 -13.86 37.79
N TYR A 78 14.40 -12.69 37.93
CA TYR A 78 15.08 -11.39 37.99
C TYR A 78 14.79 -10.68 39.31
N THR A 79 15.72 -9.89 39.82
CA THR A 79 15.63 -9.25 41.15
C THR A 79 16.18 -7.83 41.14
N GLY A 80 15.94 -7.05 42.19
CA GLY A 80 16.49 -5.69 42.29
C GLY A 80 15.89 -4.72 41.27
N CYS A 81 14.65 -4.95 40.84
CA CYS A 81 13.97 -4.09 39.88
C CYS A 81 13.81 -2.65 40.41
N HIS A 82 14.11 -1.66 39.58
CA HIS A 82 14.04 -0.23 39.89
C HIS A 82 13.75 0.57 38.62
N ILE A 83 13.27 1.82 38.76
CA ILE A 83 12.79 2.62 37.64
C ILE A 83 13.85 3.66 37.25
N HIS A 84 14.21 3.68 35.97
CA HIS A 84 15.04 4.70 35.32
C HIS A 84 14.20 5.45 34.30
N GLU A 85 13.97 6.75 34.49
CA GLU A 85 13.39 7.66 33.48
C GLU A 85 12.07 7.20 32.81
N SER A 86 11.31 6.34 33.52
CA SER A 86 10.04 5.65 33.17
C SER A 86 10.14 4.20 32.69
N GLU A 87 11.34 3.67 32.44
CA GLU A 87 11.57 2.24 32.21
C GLU A 87 11.82 1.48 33.53
N THR A 88 11.38 0.22 33.61
CA THR A 88 11.73 -0.66 34.75
C THR A 88 12.92 -1.52 34.37
N VAL A 89 14.00 -1.44 35.14
CA VAL A 89 15.25 -2.17 34.94
C VAL A 89 15.44 -3.17 36.08
N CYS A 90 15.63 -4.45 35.74
CA CYS A 90 15.84 -5.55 36.68
C CYS A 90 17.23 -6.17 36.52
N LEU A 91 17.72 -6.84 37.57
CA LEU A 91 19.02 -7.54 37.57
C LEU A 91 18.83 -9.04 37.35
N ALA A 92 19.55 -9.58 36.38
CA ALA A 92 19.67 -11.01 36.11
C ALA A 92 20.60 -11.70 37.12
N SER A 93 20.50 -13.02 37.24
CA SER A 93 21.43 -13.83 38.07
C SER A 93 22.88 -13.79 37.58
N SER A 94 23.12 -13.43 36.31
CA SER A 94 24.45 -13.16 35.75
C SER A 94 25.05 -11.81 36.18
N GLY A 95 24.25 -10.93 36.79
CA GLY A 95 24.60 -9.54 37.08
C GLY A 95 24.35 -8.57 35.92
N ALA A 96 23.83 -9.03 34.79
CA ALA A 96 23.37 -8.16 33.70
C ALA A 96 22.10 -7.39 34.09
N HIS A 97 21.96 -6.16 33.57
CA HIS A 97 20.74 -5.36 33.69
C HIS A 97 19.85 -5.63 32.47
N VAL A 98 18.56 -5.88 32.69
CA VAL A 98 17.55 -6.09 31.64
C VAL A 98 16.39 -5.10 31.82
N THR A 99 15.88 -4.55 30.73
CA THR A 99 14.69 -3.69 30.74
C THR A 99 13.44 -4.57 30.64
N VAL A 100 12.39 -4.24 31.39
CA VAL A 100 11.13 -5.00 31.40
C VAL A 100 9.95 -4.08 31.13
N VAL A 101 9.07 -4.54 30.24
CA VAL A 101 7.94 -3.76 29.73
C VAL A 101 6.63 -4.43 30.15
N PRO A 102 5.69 -3.71 30.81
CA PRO A 102 4.38 -4.26 31.13
C PRO A 102 3.58 -4.50 29.85
N GLN A 103 3.01 -5.69 29.69
CA GLN A 103 2.04 -5.90 28.61
C GLN A 103 0.75 -5.18 28.98
N ALA A 104 0.31 -4.24 28.12
CA ALA A 104 -1.00 -3.63 28.28
C ALA A 104 -2.05 -4.72 28.07
N ALA A 105 -2.84 -5.01 29.11
CA ALA A 105 -3.87 -6.03 29.07
C ALA A 105 -4.86 -5.71 27.93
N SER A 106 -4.83 -6.52 26.87
CA SER A 106 -5.81 -6.51 25.79
C SER A 106 -7.15 -6.95 26.35
N GLN A 107 -8.00 -5.99 26.70
CA GLN A 107 -9.38 -6.25 27.04
C GLN A 107 -10.15 -6.57 25.75
N GLU A 108 -10.24 -7.86 25.45
CA GLU A 108 -11.24 -8.40 24.54
C GLU A 108 -12.60 -8.31 25.24
N GLU A 109 -13.39 -7.28 24.90
CA GLU A 109 -14.81 -7.23 25.26
C GLU A 109 -15.60 -8.12 24.29
N GLU A 110 -15.63 -9.43 24.57
CA GLU A 110 -16.53 -10.37 23.90
C GLU A 110 -17.88 -10.42 24.65
N GLU A 111 -18.96 -9.90 24.04
CA GLU A 111 -20.31 -9.94 24.60
C GLU A 111 -20.90 -11.35 24.50
N ASP A 112 -20.82 -12.11 25.60
CA ASP A 112 -21.44 -13.43 25.72
C ASP A 112 -22.95 -13.33 26.01
N ALA A 113 -23.77 -13.80 25.07
CA ALA A 113 -25.08 -14.40 25.33
C ALA A 113 -25.63 -15.10 24.08
N HIS A 114 -25.71 -16.44 24.10
CA HIS A 114 -26.98 -17.16 23.89
C HIS A 114 -26.85 -18.67 24.17
N ASP A 115 -27.62 -19.16 25.14
CA ASP A 115 -27.81 -20.58 25.45
C ASP A 115 -28.15 -21.42 24.22
N HIS A 116 -27.51 -22.59 24.08
CA HIS A 116 -28.16 -23.79 23.54
C HIS A 116 -27.53 -25.07 24.10
N ASP A 117 -28.27 -25.73 25.01
CA ASP A 117 -27.99 -27.10 25.49
C ASP A 117 -27.94 -28.09 24.31
N HIS A 118 -26.88 -28.90 24.24
CA HIS A 118 -26.93 -30.22 23.60
C HIS A 118 -25.97 -31.22 24.27
N ASP A 119 -26.55 -32.14 25.06
CA ASP A 119 -25.86 -33.34 25.56
C ASP A 119 -25.34 -34.19 24.40
N HIS A 120 -24.10 -34.67 24.48
CA HIS A 120 -23.69 -35.96 23.92
C HIS A 120 -22.49 -36.54 24.66
N ASP A 121 -22.73 -37.58 25.48
CA ASP A 121 -21.70 -38.47 25.99
C ASP A 121 -21.02 -39.22 24.83
N HIS A 122 -19.69 -39.38 24.88
CA HIS A 122 -19.01 -40.58 24.38
C HIS A 122 -17.63 -40.75 25.05
N ASP A 123 -17.51 -41.78 25.91
CA ASP A 123 -16.23 -42.31 26.38
C ASP A 123 -15.42 -42.89 25.21
N HIS A 124 -14.10 -42.69 25.20
CA HIS A 124 -13.15 -43.67 24.65
C HIS A 124 -11.75 -43.50 25.28
N ASP A 125 -11.39 -44.44 26.16
CA ASP A 125 -10.02 -44.66 26.61
C ASP A 125 -9.13 -45.17 25.48
N HIS A 126 -7.90 -44.67 25.36
CA HIS A 126 -6.81 -45.36 24.68
C HIS A 126 -5.45 -45.04 25.33
N ASP A 127 -5.00 -45.93 26.23
CA ASP A 127 -3.61 -46.01 26.67
C ASP A 127 -2.71 -46.49 25.54
N HIS A 128 -1.57 -45.83 25.32
CA HIS A 128 -0.45 -46.38 24.55
C HIS A 128 0.90 -45.93 25.14
N ASP A 129 1.47 -46.79 25.99
CA ASP A 129 2.88 -46.73 26.39
C ASP A 129 3.78 -47.12 25.21
N HIS A 130 4.82 -46.33 24.94
CA HIS A 130 5.93 -46.73 24.08
C HIS A 130 7.27 -46.19 24.61
N ASP A 131 7.93 -46.98 25.46
CA ASP A 131 9.35 -46.82 25.79
C ASP A 131 10.23 -47.21 24.60
N HIS A 132 11.14 -46.33 24.18
CA HIS A 132 12.25 -46.68 23.29
C HIS A 132 13.52 -45.87 23.62
N ASP A 133 14.41 -46.48 24.40
CA ASP A 133 15.81 -46.04 24.57
C ASP A 133 16.62 -46.35 23.31
N HIS A 134 17.39 -45.39 22.80
CA HIS A 134 18.47 -45.62 21.83
C HIS A 134 19.65 -44.66 22.03
N ASP A 135 20.68 -45.13 22.74
CA ASP A 135 22.01 -44.52 22.76
C ASP A 135 22.78 -44.87 21.46
N HIS A 136 23.38 -43.88 20.80
CA HIS A 136 24.42 -44.10 19.79
C HIS A 136 25.44 -42.96 19.74
N ASP A 137 26.61 -43.18 20.34
CA ASP A 137 27.82 -42.38 20.13
C ASP A 137 28.48 -42.73 18.79
N HIS A 138 28.91 -41.71 18.01
CA HIS A 138 29.84 -41.88 16.90
C HIS A 138 30.75 -40.66 16.69
N ASP A 139 32.00 -40.77 17.14
CA ASP A 139 33.10 -39.87 16.74
C ASP A 139 33.65 -40.26 15.35
N HIS A 140 33.95 -39.27 14.51
CA HIS A 140 34.78 -39.46 13.30
C HIS A 140 35.63 -38.22 12.98
N ASP A 141 36.92 -38.29 13.29
CA ASP A 141 37.96 -37.39 12.76
C ASP A 141 38.34 -37.76 11.33
N HIS A 142 38.58 -36.76 10.47
CA HIS A 142 39.29 -36.94 9.20
C HIS A 142 40.16 -35.71 8.84
N ASP A 143 41.47 -35.86 9.04
CA ASP A 143 42.50 -34.97 8.48
C ASP A 143 42.68 -35.20 6.97
N HIS A 144 42.89 -34.12 6.20
CA HIS A 144 43.49 -34.18 4.87
C HIS A 144 44.32 -32.91 4.58
N ASP A 145 45.65 -33.03 4.70
CA ASP A 145 46.62 -32.09 4.13
C ASP A 145 46.64 -32.18 2.60
N HIS A 146 46.91 -31.06 1.91
CA HIS A 146 47.73 -31.02 0.69
C HIS A 146 48.27 -29.60 0.39
N ASP A 147 49.57 -29.53 0.11
CA ASP A 147 50.38 -28.31 -0.08
C ASP A 147 50.49 -27.80 -1.53
N HIS A 148 51.19 -26.67 -1.67
CA HIS A 148 51.85 -26.10 -2.87
C HIS A 148 50.99 -25.21 -3.80
N GLU A 149 51.49 -24.09 -4.36
CA GLU A 149 52.65 -23.22 -4.04
C GLU A 149 52.41 -21.87 -4.75
N HIS A 150 52.95 -20.77 -4.22
CA HIS A 150 52.95 -19.46 -4.90
C HIS A 150 54.28 -19.26 -5.64
N ASP A 151 54.22 -18.63 -6.81
CA ASP A 151 55.22 -17.66 -7.30
C ASP A 151 54.67 -16.95 -8.55
N ASP A 152 54.69 -15.60 -8.53
CA ASP A 152 55.07 -14.74 -9.66
C ASP A 152 55.08 -13.27 -9.19
N ASP A 153 56.27 -12.67 -9.17
CA ASP A 153 56.54 -11.30 -8.73
C ASP A 153 55.92 -10.25 -9.66
N HIS A 154 55.30 -9.19 -9.13
CA HIS A 154 55.25 -7.88 -9.80
C HIS A 154 55.20 -6.68 -8.84
N ASP A 155 56.37 -6.04 -8.73
CA ASP A 155 56.71 -4.67 -8.31
C ASP A 155 55.66 -3.77 -7.62
N HIS A 156 55.99 -3.34 -6.39
CA HIS A 156 55.33 -2.22 -5.72
C HIS A 156 55.80 -0.87 -6.27
N ASP A 157 54.85 -0.01 -6.68
CA ASP A 157 55.04 1.45 -6.69
C ASP A 157 54.12 2.10 -5.63
N HIS A 158 54.72 2.83 -4.69
CA HIS A 158 54.01 3.35 -3.51
C HIS A 158 53.39 4.72 -3.78
N GLY A 159 52.12 4.72 -4.23
CA GLY A 159 51.33 5.92 -4.48
C GLY A 159 50.22 6.18 -3.45
N ALA A 160 50.58 6.82 -2.32
CA ALA A 160 49.70 7.49 -1.34
C ALA A 160 48.54 6.69 -0.70
N GLU A 161 48.55 6.65 0.63
CA GLU A 161 47.54 6.03 1.50
C GLU A 161 46.11 6.54 1.22
N ALA A 162 45.24 5.64 0.78
CA ALA A 162 43.80 5.73 1.03
C ALA A 162 43.47 4.70 2.11
N ALA A 163 42.93 5.15 3.25
CA ALA A 163 42.56 4.25 4.33
C ALA A 163 41.39 3.37 3.88
N GLU A 164 41.61 2.05 3.80
CA GLU A 164 40.53 1.08 3.67
C GLU A 164 39.68 1.12 4.95
N SER A 165 38.62 1.91 4.91
CA SER A 165 37.51 1.76 5.85
C SER A 165 36.93 0.38 5.68
N GLN A 166 36.88 -0.40 6.77
CA GLN A 166 36.18 -1.67 6.81
C GLN A 166 34.75 -1.47 6.29
N GLY A 167 34.36 -2.28 5.30
CA GLY A 167 33.15 -2.03 4.53
C GLY A 167 31.87 -2.26 5.33
N SER A 168 31.26 -1.19 5.81
CA SER A 168 29.87 -1.20 6.28
C SER A 168 28.95 -1.61 5.14
N ASN A 169 28.03 -2.55 5.39
CA ASN A 169 27.12 -3.06 4.36
C ASN A 169 25.99 -2.03 4.14
N CYS A 170 26.22 -1.07 3.25
CA CYS A 170 25.27 -0.02 2.91
C CYS A 170 24.34 -0.44 1.77
N HIS A 171 23.04 -0.43 2.04
CA HIS A 171 21.97 -0.63 1.07
C HIS A 171 21.10 0.63 0.97
N TYR A 172 20.31 0.75 -0.10
CA TYR A 172 19.41 1.90 -0.29
C TYR A 172 17.97 1.41 -0.43
N HIS A 173 17.04 2.13 0.19
CA HIS A 173 15.60 1.99 -0.04
C HIS A 173 15.01 3.37 -0.28
N ALA A 174 14.16 3.52 -1.29
CA ALA A 174 13.52 4.79 -1.66
C ALA A 174 14.45 5.99 -1.95
N GLY A 175 15.78 5.81 -1.98
CA GLY A 175 16.78 6.88 -2.08
C GLY A 175 17.44 7.30 -0.75
N VAL A 176 17.02 6.71 0.37
CA VAL A 176 17.70 6.76 1.67
C VAL A 176 18.75 5.65 1.74
N GLU A 177 19.86 5.89 2.43
CA GLU A 177 20.97 4.94 2.61
C GLU A 177 20.98 4.40 4.04
N HIS A 178 20.98 3.08 4.19
CA HIS A 178 21.06 2.37 5.47
C HIS A 178 22.32 1.50 5.49
N CYS A 179 23.22 1.75 6.43
CA CYS A 179 24.46 1.00 6.60
C CYS A 179 24.40 0.12 7.85
N GLU A 180 24.53 -1.19 7.66
CA GLU A 180 24.72 -2.14 8.76
C GLU A 180 26.21 -2.20 9.16
N GLY A 181 26.47 -2.17 10.47
CA GLY A 181 27.79 -2.44 11.05
C GLY A 181 28.32 -1.38 12.02
N ASP A 182 27.80 -0.16 12.00
CA ASP A 182 28.36 0.95 12.79
C ASP A 182 27.65 1.11 14.15
N SER A 183 28.27 0.60 15.20
CA SER A 183 27.85 0.87 16.58
C SER A 183 28.58 2.13 17.10
N GLN A 184 27.79 3.18 17.36
CA GLN A 184 28.20 4.45 18.00
C GLN A 184 28.99 5.47 17.16
N SER A 185 29.11 5.31 15.83
CA SER A 185 29.39 6.48 14.98
C SER A 185 28.11 7.33 14.84
N GLU A 186 28.22 8.65 14.93
CA GLU A 186 27.07 9.54 14.72
C GLU A 186 26.57 9.35 13.28
N ARG A 187 25.31 8.89 13.13
CA ARG A 187 24.63 8.82 11.82
C ARG A 187 24.50 10.22 11.24
N SER A 188 25.48 10.61 10.45
CA SER A 188 25.61 11.97 9.96
C SER A 188 24.56 12.27 8.89
N CYS A 189 23.65 13.18 9.20
CA CYS A 189 22.69 13.76 8.27
C CYS A 189 23.32 14.78 7.30
N ALA A 190 24.64 15.00 7.37
CA ALA A 190 25.36 15.85 6.44
C ALA A 190 25.40 15.22 5.03
N PRO A 191 25.52 16.03 3.97
CA PRO A 191 25.74 15.52 2.61
C PRO A 191 27.01 14.65 2.57
N ARG A 192 26.92 13.46 1.98
CA ARG A 192 28.09 12.63 1.66
C ARG A 192 28.52 12.87 0.22
N ASP A 193 29.78 13.24 0.03
CA ASP A 193 30.40 13.25 -1.30
C ASP A 193 30.48 11.80 -1.80
N ARG A 194 29.83 11.53 -2.93
CA ARG A 194 29.82 10.22 -3.60
C ARG A 194 30.38 10.37 -5.00
N GLU A 195 31.14 9.38 -5.44
CA GLU A 195 31.50 9.27 -6.85
C GLU A 195 30.30 8.73 -7.63
N TYR A 196 29.96 9.40 -8.74
CA TYR A 196 28.81 9.06 -9.57
C TYR A 196 29.25 8.89 -11.02
N ASN A 197 29.00 7.72 -11.61
CA ASN A 197 29.23 7.49 -13.03
C ASN A 197 28.13 8.17 -13.89
N ILE A 198 28.26 9.49 -14.06
CA ILE A 198 27.33 10.32 -14.84
C ILE A 198 27.15 9.77 -16.28
N PRO A 199 28.22 9.39 -17.04
CA PRO A 199 28.05 8.81 -18.38
C PRO A 199 27.18 7.56 -18.40
N LEU A 200 27.33 6.66 -17.42
CA LEU A 200 26.49 5.47 -17.28
C LEU A 200 25.04 5.84 -17.00
N ARG A 201 24.79 6.75 -16.05
CA ARG A 201 23.44 7.24 -15.68
C ARG A 201 22.73 7.89 -16.88
N VAL A 202 23.46 8.68 -17.69
CA VAL A 202 22.95 9.26 -18.96
C VAL A 202 22.66 8.18 -20.01
N GLY A 203 23.51 7.15 -20.15
CA GLY A 203 23.28 6.06 -21.10
C GLY A 203 22.05 5.22 -20.75
N LEU A 204 21.89 4.90 -19.48
CA LEU A 204 20.81 4.05 -18.96
C LEU A 204 19.43 4.75 -18.94
N LEU A 205 19.40 6.09 -18.92
CA LEU A 205 18.17 6.88 -19.14
C LEU A 205 17.48 6.52 -20.46
N PHE A 206 18.23 6.30 -21.54
CA PHE A 206 17.66 5.88 -22.83
C PHE A 206 17.08 4.45 -22.79
N VAL A 207 17.59 3.59 -21.91
CA VAL A 207 17.06 2.23 -21.72
C VAL A 207 15.72 2.28 -21.00
N ILE A 208 15.57 3.11 -19.94
CA ILE A 208 14.28 3.37 -19.29
C ILE A 208 13.27 3.95 -20.28
N LEU A 209 13.67 4.94 -21.08
CA LEU A 209 12.83 5.54 -22.13
C LEU A 209 12.28 4.47 -23.11
N VAL A 210 13.15 3.59 -23.61
CA VAL A 210 12.75 2.54 -24.56
C VAL A 210 11.88 1.47 -23.91
N THR A 211 12.21 1.01 -22.70
CA THR A 211 11.43 -0.01 -22.00
C THR A 211 10.06 0.52 -21.57
N GLY A 212 9.99 1.74 -21.04
CA GLY A 212 8.73 2.41 -20.70
C GLY A 212 7.82 2.57 -21.91
N ALA A 213 8.40 2.98 -23.07
CA ALA A 213 7.68 3.03 -24.34
C ALA A 213 7.13 1.66 -24.75
N ILE A 214 7.93 0.59 -24.67
CA ILE A 214 7.47 -0.77 -24.99
C ILE A 214 6.31 -1.18 -24.08
N GLY A 215 6.42 -0.92 -22.77
CA GLY A 215 5.37 -1.24 -21.79
C GLY A 215 4.03 -0.59 -22.11
N VAL A 216 4.02 0.73 -22.33
CA VAL A 216 2.78 1.51 -22.50
C VAL A 216 2.19 1.46 -23.91
N PHE A 217 3.02 1.50 -24.96
CA PHE A 217 2.50 1.52 -26.33
C PHE A 217 2.03 0.14 -26.80
N THR A 218 2.61 -0.97 -26.32
CA THR A 218 2.23 -2.33 -26.73
C THR A 218 0.72 -2.62 -26.60
N PRO A 219 0.07 -2.47 -25.44
CA PRO A 219 -1.38 -2.73 -25.31
C PRO A 219 -2.25 -1.76 -26.14
N ILE A 220 -1.84 -0.50 -26.30
CA ILE A 220 -2.57 0.52 -27.07
C ILE A 220 -2.51 0.20 -28.58
N LEU A 221 -1.33 -0.13 -29.09
CA LEU A 221 -1.14 -0.49 -30.49
C LEU A 221 -1.73 -1.87 -30.79
N ALA A 222 -1.62 -2.84 -29.87
CA ALA A 222 -2.25 -4.16 -30.01
C ALA A 222 -3.77 -4.04 -30.15
N THR A 223 -4.46 -3.36 -29.23
CA THR A 223 -5.92 -3.17 -29.32
C THR A 223 -6.35 -2.43 -30.59
N THR A 224 -5.56 -1.47 -31.06
CA THR A 224 -5.84 -0.71 -32.29
C THR A 224 -5.63 -1.54 -33.56
N PHE A 225 -4.52 -2.28 -33.68
CA PHE A 225 -4.15 -2.98 -34.92
C PHE A 225 -4.67 -4.43 -35.02
N THR A 226 -4.67 -5.20 -33.93
CA THR A 226 -5.03 -6.64 -33.98
C THR A 226 -6.53 -6.90 -33.83
N ARG A 227 -7.34 -5.82 -33.78
CA ARG A 227 -8.79 -5.90 -33.54
C ARG A 227 -9.15 -6.61 -32.23
N MET A 228 -8.23 -6.62 -31.26
CA MET A 228 -8.42 -7.25 -29.96
C MET A 228 -9.58 -6.61 -29.21
N SER A 229 -10.72 -7.29 -29.23
CA SER A 229 -11.90 -6.89 -28.47
C SER A 229 -11.62 -6.95 -26.97
N GLN A 230 -12.28 -6.09 -26.19
CA GLN A 230 -12.41 -6.17 -24.73
C GLN A 230 -12.87 -7.56 -24.24
N LYS A 231 -13.52 -8.35 -25.12
CA LYS A 231 -13.95 -9.72 -24.85
C LYS A 231 -12.81 -10.76 -24.93
N SER A 232 -11.63 -10.41 -25.46
CA SER A 232 -10.45 -11.30 -25.54
C SER A 232 -9.97 -11.73 -24.16
N MET A 233 -9.49 -12.98 -24.03
CA MET A 233 -8.85 -13.45 -22.80
C MET A 233 -7.54 -12.69 -22.52
N LEU A 234 -6.76 -12.39 -23.57
CA LEU A 234 -5.51 -11.64 -23.44
C LEU A 234 -5.72 -10.23 -22.87
N PHE A 235 -6.82 -9.56 -23.24
CA PHE A 235 -7.15 -8.26 -22.66
C PHE A 235 -7.52 -8.36 -21.18
N VAL A 236 -8.23 -9.42 -20.77
CA VAL A 236 -8.53 -9.67 -19.34
C VAL A 236 -7.25 -9.92 -18.56
N ILE A 237 -6.34 -10.76 -19.08
CA ILE A 237 -5.02 -11.04 -18.46
C ILE A 237 -4.26 -9.72 -18.26
N LEU A 238 -4.02 -8.97 -19.34
CA LEU A 238 -3.26 -7.71 -19.27
C LEU A 238 -3.92 -6.70 -18.32
N LYS A 239 -5.25 -6.58 -18.32
CA LYS A 239 -5.96 -5.63 -17.46
C LYS A 239 -5.87 -6.01 -15.99
N GLN A 240 -6.12 -7.28 -15.65
CA GLN A 240 -6.11 -7.73 -14.26
C GLN A 240 -4.70 -7.86 -13.69
N PHE A 241 -3.72 -8.26 -14.50
CA PHE A 241 -2.31 -8.10 -14.15
C PHE A 241 -1.98 -6.64 -13.81
N GLY A 242 -2.42 -5.70 -14.65
CA GLY A 242 -2.26 -4.27 -14.40
C GLY A 242 -2.92 -3.78 -13.11
N THR A 243 -4.12 -4.26 -12.78
CA THR A 243 -4.78 -4.00 -11.48
C THR A 243 -3.92 -4.46 -10.31
N GLY A 244 -3.34 -5.67 -10.39
CA GLY A 244 -2.44 -6.18 -9.35
C GLY A 244 -1.15 -5.37 -9.21
N VAL A 245 -0.56 -4.95 -10.33
CA VAL A 245 0.64 -4.09 -10.34
C VAL A 245 0.34 -2.76 -9.65
N VAL A 246 -0.70 -2.02 -10.07
CA VAL A 246 -1.05 -0.71 -9.49
C VAL A 246 -1.36 -0.81 -7.99
N LEU A 247 -2.05 -1.87 -7.57
CA LEU A 247 -2.38 -2.08 -6.15
C LEU A 247 -1.14 -2.39 -5.31
N SER A 248 -0.19 -3.19 -5.83
CA SER A 248 1.10 -3.42 -5.18
C SER A 248 1.97 -2.16 -5.16
N THR A 249 2.04 -1.38 -6.25
CA THR A 249 2.73 -0.07 -6.29
C THR A 249 2.25 0.84 -5.16
N ALA A 250 0.93 0.96 -4.97
CA ALA A 250 0.35 1.85 -3.97
C ALA A 250 0.77 1.50 -2.52
N PHE A 251 0.74 0.21 -2.17
CA PHE A 251 0.96 -0.25 -0.79
C PHE A 251 2.39 -0.73 -0.47
N ILE A 252 3.09 -1.34 -1.43
CA ILE A 252 4.39 -2.01 -1.21
C ILE A 252 5.58 -1.16 -1.67
N HIS A 253 5.34 -0.17 -2.54
CA HIS A 253 6.37 0.80 -2.96
C HIS A 253 6.08 2.17 -2.38
N LEU A 254 4.99 2.84 -2.79
CA LEU A 254 4.75 4.24 -2.40
C LEU A 254 4.50 4.43 -0.89
N PHE A 255 3.63 3.61 -0.28
CA PHE A 255 3.32 3.76 1.14
C PHE A 255 4.51 3.44 2.04
N THR A 256 5.21 2.33 1.77
CA THR A 256 6.42 1.91 2.50
C THR A 256 7.59 2.87 2.30
N HIS A 257 7.81 3.38 1.08
CA HIS A 257 8.83 4.41 0.84
C HIS A 257 8.56 5.66 1.66
N ALA A 258 7.30 6.12 1.69
CA ALA A 258 6.92 7.24 2.54
C ALA A 258 7.12 6.94 4.04
N GLU A 259 6.80 5.72 4.49
CA GLU A 259 7.03 5.29 5.87
C GLU A 259 8.51 5.31 6.24
N LEU A 260 9.40 4.77 5.39
CA LEU A 260 10.85 4.79 5.57
C LEU A 260 11.42 6.23 5.56
N MET A 261 10.88 7.11 4.72
CA MET A 261 11.24 8.55 4.72
C MET A 261 10.88 9.22 6.04
N PHE A 262 9.69 8.94 6.58
CA PHE A 262 9.19 9.51 7.84
C PHE A 262 9.81 8.87 9.09
N ALA A 263 10.26 7.61 9.01
CA ALA A 263 10.99 6.91 10.07
C ALA A 263 12.49 7.24 10.13
N ASN A 264 12.99 8.08 9.21
CA ASN A 264 14.40 8.46 9.17
C ASN A 264 14.78 9.37 10.36
N GLU A 265 15.76 8.92 11.14
CA GLU A 265 16.26 9.57 12.35
C GLU A 265 16.68 11.04 12.16
N CYS A 266 17.06 11.44 10.94
CA CYS A 266 17.41 12.82 10.64
C CYS A 266 16.24 13.80 10.76
N ILE A 267 14.98 13.33 10.68
CA ILE A 267 13.80 14.16 10.99
C ILE A 267 13.65 14.40 12.50
N GLY A 268 14.16 13.48 13.33
CA GLY A 268 13.85 13.40 14.76
C GLY A 268 12.46 12.81 15.03
N GLU A 269 12.00 12.90 16.28
CA GLU A 269 10.70 12.35 16.68
C GLU A 269 9.53 13.11 16.04
N LEU A 270 8.72 12.40 15.25
CA LEU A 270 7.48 12.94 14.70
C LEU A 270 6.42 13.12 15.79
N VAL A 271 5.92 14.35 15.95
CA VAL A 271 4.82 14.70 16.87
C VAL A 271 3.55 13.85 16.66
N TYR A 272 3.40 13.26 15.48
CA TYR A 272 2.31 12.34 15.16
C TYR A 272 2.85 11.08 14.47
N HIS A 273 2.86 9.97 15.18
CA HIS A 273 3.44 8.69 14.74
C HIS A 273 2.82 8.18 13.43
N SER A 274 1.50 8.33 13.23
CA SER A 274 0.79 7.86 12.03
C SER A 274 0.79 8.86 10.86
N THR A 275 1.82 9.71 10.73
CA THR A 275 1.91 10.77 9.70
C THR A 275 1.75 10.21 8.28
N THR A 276 2.45 9.12 7.95
CA THR A 276 2.33 8.43 6.65
C THR A 276 0.88 8.04 6.34
N ALA A 277 0.21 7.39 7.29
CA ALA A 277 -1.16 6.92 7.14
C ALA A 277 -2.19 8.06 7.02
N ALA A 278 -1.99 9.17 7.73
CA ALA A 278 -2.85 10.35 7.61
C ALA A 278 -2.71 11.04 6.24
N ILE A 279 -1.48 11.13 5.72
CA ILE A 279 -1.22 11.72 4.39
C ILE A 279 -1.74 10.79 3.28
N PHE A 280 -1.55 9.47 3.42
CA PHE A 280 -2.17 8.46 2.57
C PHE A 280 -3.70 8.59 2.54
N LEU A 281 -4.34 8.70 3.71
CA LEU A 281 -5.80 8.86 3.79
C LEU A 281 -6.26 10.18 3.16
N ALA A 282 -5.47 11.25 3.25
CA ALA A 282 -5.73 12.51 2.56
C ALA A 282 -5.66 12.36 1.03
N GLY A 283 -4.69 11.62 0.50
CA GLY A 283 -4.61 11.28 -0.93
C GLY A 283 -5.81 10.46 -1.42
N LEU A 284 -6.20 9.44 -0.65
CA LEU A 284 -7.39 8.61 -0.92
C LEU A 284 -8.67 9.46 -0.94
N PHE A 285 -8.86 10.32 0.07
CA PHE A 285 -10.03 11.19 0.17
C PHE A 285 -10.05 12.28 -0.91
N LEU A 286 -8.87 12.76 -1.36
CA LEU A 286 -8.75 13.69 -2.48
C LEU A 286 -9.24 13.06 -3.78
N SER A 287 -8.83 11.82 -4.09
CA SER A 287 -9.32 11.09 -5.26
C SER A 287 -10.84 10.84 -5.20
N PHE A 288 -11.35 10.37 -4.06
CA PHE A 288 -12.80 10.24 -3.84
C PHE A 288 -13.54 11.56 -4.09
N LEU A 289 -13.02 12.68 -3.60
CA LEU A 289 -13.63 14.00 -3.79
C LEU A 289 -13.63 14.42 -5.27
N VAL A 290 -12.55 14.15 -6.01
CA VAL A 290 -12.46 14.41 -7.46
C VAL A 290 -13.51 13.60 -8.23
N ASP A 291 -13.63 12.30 -7.95
CA ASP A 291 -14.60 11.42 -8.62
C ASP A 291 -16.05 11.82 -8.27
N PHE A 292 -16.34 12.04 -6.98
CA PHE A 292 -17.68 12.45 -6.53
C PHE A 292 -18.11 13.81 -7.11
N LEU A 293 -17.22 14.81 -7.10
CA LEU A 293 -17.50 16.12 -7.68
C LEU A 293 -17.60 16.04 -9.21
N GLY A 294 -16.79 15.20 -9.84
CA GLY A 294 -16.86 14.89 -11.28
C GLY A 294 -18.24 14.36 -11.67
N ALA A 295 -18.66 13.24 -11.06
CA ALA A 295 -19.97 12.62 -11.26
C ALA A 295 -21.11 13.63 -11.02
N ARG A 296 -21.08 14.35 -9.88
CA ARG A 296 -22.10 15.36 -9.54
C ARG A 296 -22.18 16.50 -10.57
N PHE A 297 -21.05 16.98 -11.07
CA PHE A 297 -20.99 18.03 -12.09
C PHE A 297 -21.53 17.57 -13.44
N ILE A 298 -21.25 16.31 -13.82
CA ILE A 298 -21.80 15.68 -15.02
C ILE A 298 -23.33 15.59 -14.92
N MET A 299 -23.87 15.06 -13.80
CA MET A 299 -25.31 14.99 -13.55
C MET A 299 -26.00 16.37 -13.60
N TRP A 300 -25.37 17.40 -13.03
CA TRP A 300 -25.87 18.78 -13.07
C TRP A 300 -25.88 19.38 -14.48
N ARG A 301 -24.89 19.05 -15.32
CA ARG A 301 -24.88 19.44 -16.74
C ARG A 301 -25.93 18.71 -17.56
N GLN A 302 -26.18 17.43 -17.28
CA GLN A 302 -27.21 16.64 -17.96
C GLN A 302 -28.61 17.17 -17.64
N SER A 303 -28.95 17.37 -16.37
CA SER A 303 -30.27 17.89 -15.97
C SER A 303 -30.58 19.25 -16.60
N LYS A 304 -29.60 20.15 -16.73
CA LYS A 304 -29.75 21.41 -17.46
C LYS A 304 -30.03 21.24 -18.96
N LYS A 305 -29.42 20.25 -19.63
CA LYS A 305 -29.73 19.95 -21.04
C LYS A 305 -31.15 19.42 -21.18
N THR A 306 -31.53 18.43 -20.38
CA THR A 306 -32.89 17.86 -20.40
C THR A 306 -33.96 18.91 -20.13
N SER A 307 -33.72 19.86 -19.21
CA SER A 307 -34.63 21.00 -18.99
C SER A 307 -34.72 21.93 -20.21
N ALA A 308 -33.60 22.26 -20.85
CA ALA A 308 -33.58 23.14 -22.04
C ALA A 308 -34.24 22.48 -23.27
N ASP A 309 -34.04 21.17 -23.46
CA ASP A 309 -34.64 20.41 -24.56
C ASP A 309 -36.15 20.19 -24.32
N ALA A 310 -36.58 20.00 -23.06
CA ALA A 310 -38.01 19.95 -22.69
C ALA A 310 -38.72 21.29 -22.92
N GLU A 311 -38.09 22.41 -22.55
CA GLU A 311 -38.64 23.77 -22.77
C GLU A 311 -38.73 24.11 -24.27
N ARG A 312 -37.79 23.59 -25.08
CA ARG A 312 -37.82 23.71 -26.55
C ARG A 312 -38.85 22.79 -27.24
N SER A 313 -39.35 21.77 -26.54
CA SER A 313 -40.30 20.78 -27.07
C SER A 313 -41.77 21.05 -26.70
N ALA A 314 -42.07 22.20 -26.06
CA ALA A 314 -43.43 22.63 -25.77
C ALA A 314 -44.24 22.80 -27.08
N PRO A 315 -45.38 22.11 -27.27
CA PRO A 315 -46.00 21.98 -28.59
C PRO A 315 -46.82 23.21 -29.00
N HIS A 316 -46.39 23.88 -30.07
CA HIS A 316 -47.26 24.74 -30.88
C HIS A 316 -48.19 23.89 -31.78
N HIS A 317 -49.24 23.29 -31.19
CA HIS A 317 -50.33 22.69 -31.96
C HIS A 317 -51.70 23.15 -31.45
N ALA A 318 -52.17 24.25 -32.04
CA ALA A 318 -53.59 24.58 -32.14
C ALA A 318 -54.04 24.29 -33.58
N HIS A 319 -55.28 23.78 -33.74
CA HIS A 319 -55.89 23.33 -35.00
C HIS A 319 -55.26 22.04 -35.60
N ASP A 320 -56.00 21.05 -36.11
CA ASP A 320 -57.46 20.98 -36.41
C ASP A 320 -58.11 19.67 -35.95
N ALA A 321 -59.42 19.71 -35.71
CA ALA A 321 -60.22 18.54 -35.36
C ALA A 321 -60.87 17.92 -36.62
N LYS A 322 -60.77 16.59 -36.77
CA LYS A 322 -61.65 15.83 -37.68
C LYS A 322 -61.99 14.46 -37.10
N MET A 323 -63.29 14.19 -36.99
CA MET A 323 -63.86 12.99 -36.34
C MET A 323 -63.85 11.75 -37.25
N GLY A 324 -63.73 10.56 -36.65
CA GLY A 324 -63.95 9.24 -37.26
C GLY A 324 -63.97 8.12 -36.20
N ASP A 325 -64.88 7.14 -36.32
CA ASP A 325 -65.24 6.10 -35.33
C ASP A 325 -65.37 4.72 -36.06
N ALA A 326 -65.21 3.52 -35.47
CA ALA A 326 -65.17 3.07 -34.07
C ALA A 326 -64.04 2.00 -33.86
N SER A 327 -63.52 1.69 -32.66
CA SER A 327 -64.08 0.88 -31.54
C SER A 327 -64.29 -0.64 -31.85
N PRO A 328 -64.12 -1.59 -30.90
CA PRO A 328 -63.05 -1.75 -29.90
C PRO A 328 -62.52 -3.21 -29.74
N ASN A 329 -61.30 -3.37 -29.18
CA ASN A 329 -60.74 -4.51 -28.39
C ASN A 329 -59.19 -4.44 -28.48
N GLY A 330 -58.38 -4.57 -27.44
CA GLY A 330 -58.64 -4.67 -25.99
C GLY A 330 -57.40 -5.26 -25.28
N SER A 331 -56.80 -4.53 -24.32
CA SER A 331 -55.62 -4.89 -23.48
C SER A 331 -54.31 -5.28 -24.22
N SER A 332 -53.12 -4.85 -23.81
CA SER A 332 -52.71 -4.04 -22.64
C SER A 332 -51.37 -3.34 -22.94
N ASP A 333 -51.27 -2.04 -22.62
CA ASP A 333 -50.01 -1.29 -22.72
C ASP A 333 -48.96 -1.83 -21.76
N LEU A 334 -47.87 -2.36 -22.31
CA LEU A 334 -46.57 -2.43 -21.63
C LEU A 334 -45.76 -1.23 -22.09
N VAL A 335 -45.70 -0.21 -21.24
CA VAL A 335 -44.75 0.90 -21.36
C VAL A 335 -43.35 0.32 -21.45
N HIS A 336 -42.69 0.48 -22.60
CA HIS A 336 -41.30 0.04 -22.74
C HIS A 336 -40.41 0.99 -21.94
N ASP A 337 -39.66 0.43 -21.00
CA ASP A 337 -38.94 1.16 -19.97
C ASP A 337 -37.64 1.78 -20.51
N ASP A 338 -37.65 3.09 -20.74
CA ASP A 338 -36.48 3.86 -21.22
C ASP A 338 -35.50 4.25 -20.10
N HIS A 339 -35.56 3.65 -18.89
CA HIS A 339 -34.53 3.87 -17.88
C HIS A 339 -33.17 3.23 -18.21
N SER A 340 -33.12 2.25 -19.12
CA SER A 340 -31.88 1.54 -19.48
C SER A 340 -30.85 2.42 -20.20
N SER A 341 -31.31 3.39 -21.01
CA SER A 341 -30.45 4.29 -21.78
C SER A 341 -29.67 5.27 -20.89
N HIS A 342 -30.26 5.68 -19.77
CA HIS A 342 -29.68 6.70 -18.89
C HIS A 342 -28.58 6.15 -17.97
N VAL A 343 -28.71 4.92 -17.46
CA VAL A 343 -27.71 4.28 -16.58
C VAL A 343 -26.38 4.06 -17.33
N HIS A 344 -26.44 3.63 -18.59
CA HIS A 344 -25.25 3.43 -19.42
C HIS A 344 -24.48 4.71 -19.80
N MET A 345 -25.06 5.91 -19.62
CA MET A 345 -24.36 7.17 -19.87
C MET A 345 -23.60 7.69 -18.65
N HIS A 346 -23.99 7.30 -17.42
CA HIS A 346 -23.31 7.74 -16.19
C HIS A 346 -21.89 7.16 -16.09
N ALA A 347 -21.74 5.84 -16.24
CA ALA A 347 -20.44 5.16 -16.15
C ALA A 347 -19.37 5.68 -17.14
N ARG A 348 -19.79 6.11 -18.34
CA ARG A 348 -18.86 6.45 -19.45
C ARG A 348 -17.98 7.67 -19.16
N SER A 349 -18.55 8.75 -18.63
CA SER A 349 -17.75 9.95 -18.34
C SER A 349 -16.87 9.82 -17.09
N GLU A 350 -17.17 8.85 -16.21
CA GLU A 350 -16.41 8.58 -14.99
C GLU A 350 -15.12 7.81 -15.30
N GLU A 351 -15.17 6.80 -16.19
CA GLU A 351 -13.98 6.05 -16.65
C GLU A 351 -12.85 6.96 -17.15
N LYS A 352 -13.17 8.08 -17.81
CA LYS A 352 -12.18 9.08 -18.20
C LYS A 352 -11.48 9.70 -17.00
N VAL A 353 -12.26 10.22 -16.05
CA VAL A 353 -11.74 10.94 -14.89
C VAL A 353 -10.84 10.00 -14.09
N ALA A 354 -11.30 8.77 -13.88
CA ALA A 354 -10.52 7.70 -13.28
C ALA A 354 -9.16 7.47 -13.96
N VAL A 355 -9.12 7.39 -15.30
CA VAL A 355 -7.84 7.20 -16.03
C VAL A 355 -6.95 8.45 -15.99
N TRP A 356 -7.51 9.67 -15.97
CA TRP A 356 -6.71 10.88 -15.76
C TRP A 356 -6.14 10.98 -14.34
N VAL A 357 -6.88 10.52 -13.32
CA VAL A 357 -6.41 10.47 -11.93
C VAL A 357 -5.36 9.36 -11.76
N LEU A 358 -5.58 8.18 -12.35
CA LEU A 358 -4.57 7.10 -12.46
C LEU A 358 -3.28 7.62 -13.07
N GLU A 359 -3.38 8.23 -14.26
CA GLU A 359 -2.25 8.75 -15.01
C GLU A 359 -1.50 9.83 -14.22
N ALA A 360 -2.22 10.74 -13.55
CA ALA A 360 -1.59 11.75 -12.70
C ALA A 360 -0.80 11.15 -11.53
N GLY A 361 -1.37 10.15 -10.82
CA GLY A 361 -0.68 9.45 -9.73
C GLY A 361 0.55 8.67 -10.20
N ILE A 362 0.43 7.91 -11.30
CA ILE A 362 1.54 7.16 -11.88
C ILE A 362 2.63 8.11 -12.41
N ILE A 363 2.28 9.14 -13.17
CA ILE A 363 3.25 10.15 -13.67
C ILE A 363 4.04 10.76 -12.52
N PHE A 364 3.35 11.09 -11.43
CA PHE A 364 3.98 11.69 -10.26
C PHE A 364 4.95 10.73 -9.56
N HIS A 365 4.53 9.48 -9.31
CA HIS A 365 5.41 8.43 -8.77
C HIS A 365 6.62 8.14 -9.66
N SER A 366 6.40 7.96 -10.97
CA SER A 366 7.45 7.70 -11.95
C SER A 366 8.47 8.85 -12.05
N LEU A 367 8.08 10.10 -11.79
CA LEU A 367 9.03 11.23 -11.67
C LEU A 367 9.95 11.06 -10.47
N LEU A 368 9.40 10.71 -9.31
CA LEU A 368 10.17 10.52 -8.07
C LEU A 368 11.12 9.32 -8.19
N ILE A 369 10.66 8.18 -8.71
CA ILE A 369 11.51 7.02 -9.05
C ILE A 369 12.67 7.45 -9.94
N GLY A 370 12.41 8.21 -11.01
CA GLY A 370 13.46 8.65 -11.93
C GLY A 370 14.53 9.48 -11.22
N LEU A 371 14.13 10.36 -10.31
CA LEU A 371 15.02 11.19 -9.52
C LEU A 371 15.84 10.36 -8.52
N THR A 372 15.18 9.55 -7.69
CA THR A 372 15.84 8.79 -6.61
C THR A 372 16.76 7.69 -7.13
N LEU A 373 16.37 7.00 -8.22
CA LEU A 373 17.23 6.04 -8.93
C LEU A 373 18.59 6.63 -9.28
N VAL A 374 18.62 7.88 -9.76
CA VAL A 374 19.85 8.55 -10.18
C VAL A 374 20.66 9.07 -9.00
N VAL A 375 20.07 9.30 -7.83
CA VAL A 375 20.79 9.73 -6.62
C VAL A 375 21.39 8.55 -5.84
N ALA A 376 20.87 7.34 -6.01
CA ALA A 376 21.43 6.14 -5.38
C ALA A 376 22.91 5.93 -5.76
N GLY A 377 23.75 5.54 -4.79
CA GLY A 377 25.21 5.37 -4.98
C GLY A 377 25.58 4.34 -6.04
N ASP A 378 26.74 4.50 -6.68
CA ASP A 378 27.21 3.64 -7.79
C ASP A 378 27.23 2.13 -7.44
N SER A 379 27.47 1.78 -6.16
CA SER A 379 27.49 0.40 -5.66
C SER A 379 26.16 -0.35 -5.81
N PHE A 380 25.03 0.35 -5.68
CA PHE A 380 23.69 -0.25 -5.71
C PHE A 380 22.85 0.21 -6.91
N PHE A 381 23.29 1.26 -7.61
CA PHE A 381 22.62 1.84 -8.78
C PHE A 381 22.28 0.81 -9.88
N LEU A 382 23.18 -0.11 -10.22
CA LEU A 382 22.91 -1.12 -11.25
C LEU A 382 21.84 -2.13 -10.82
N THR A 383 21.75 -2.46 -9.53
CA THR A 383 20.72 -3.35 -8.97
C THR A 383 19.36 -2.67 -9.02
N LEU A 384 19.25 -1.44 -8.49
CA LEU A 384 18.03 -0.63 -8.57
C LEU A 384 17.59 -0.42 -10.03
N PHE A 385 18.52 -0.08 -10.90
CA PHE A 385 18.24 0.12 -12.32
C PHE A 385 17.63 -1.13 -12.98
N ALA A 386 18.18 -2.31 -12.71
CA ALA A 386 17.65 -3.57 -13.24
C ALA A 386 16.22 -3.84 -12.73
N VAL A 387 15.93 -3.57 -11.46
CA VAL A 387 14.60 -3.70 -10.85
C VAL A 387 13.62 -2.67 -11.45
N ILE A 388 14.04 -1.41 -11.57
CA ILE A 388 13.22 -0.31 -12.11
C ILE A 388 12.89 -0.50 -13.60
N ILE A 389 13.75 -1.13 -14.40
CA ILE A 389 13.40 -1.56 -15.78
C ILE A 389 12.11 -2.39 -15.77
N PHE A 390 12.02 -3.39 -14.88
CA PHE A 390 10.87 -4.27 -14.78
C PHE A 390 9.66 -3.54 -14.19
N HIS A 391 9.85 -2.76 -13.12
CA HIS A 391 8.83 -1.89 -12.51
C HIS A 391 8.15 -1.01 -13.57
N GLN A 392 8.95 -0.21 -14.30
CA GLN A 392 8.48 0.71 -15.34
C GLN A 392 7.76 -0.02 -16.48
N MET A 393 8.22 -1.22 -16.85
CA MET A 393 7.56 -2.03 -17.89
C MET A 393 6.17 -2.49 -17.44
N PHE A 394 6.03 -2.97 -16.20
CA PHE A 394 4.77 -3.48 -15.68
C PHE A 394 3.75 -2.36 -15.40
N GLU A 395 4.19 -1.23 -14.84
CA GLU A 395 3.35 -0.03 -14.74
C GLU A 395 2.91 0.47 -16.11
N GLY A 396 3.82 0.47 -17.09
CA GLY A 396 3.51 0.82 -18.47
C GLY A 396 2.45 -0.09 -19.08
N ILE A 397 2.54 -1.40 -18.88
CA ILE A 397 1.53 -2.36 -19.33
C ILE A 397 0.18 -2.10 -18.63
N ALA A 398 0.18 -1.79 -17.32
CA ALA A 398 -1.03 -1.49 -16.57
C ALA A 398 -1.75 -0.23 -17.09
N LEU A 399 -1.04 0.90 -17.12
CA LEU A 399 -1.56 2.18 -17.62
C LEU A 399 -1.93 2.09 -19.10
N GLY A 400 -1.08 1.49 -19.92
CA GLY A 400 -1.31 1.30 -21.35
C GLY A 400 -2.55 0.45 -21.63
N THR A 401 -2.85 -0.55 -20.80
CA THR A 401 -4.07 -1.36 -20.93
C THR A 401 -5.32 -0.57 -20.51
N CYS A 402 -5.21 0.31 -19.52
CA CYS A 402 -6.29 1.24 -19.14
C CYS A 402 -6.59 2.25 -20.26
N ILE A 403 -5.56 2.90 -20.80
CA ILE A 403 -5.68 3.83 -21.96
C ILE A 403 -6.23 3.09 -23.19
N ALA A 404 -5.80 1.85 -23.44
CA ALA A 404 -6.32 1.01 -24.51
C ALA A 404 -7.83 0.75 -24.38
N GLY A 405 -8.33 0.53 -23.16
CA GLY A 405 -9.75 0.30 -22.85
C GLY A 405 -10.68 1.46 -23.18
N LEU A 406 -10.22 2.72 -23.11
CA LEU A 406 -11.06 3.91 -23.31
C LEU A 406 -11.81 3.90 -24.66
N PRO A 407 -13.13 4.20 -24.72
CA PRO A 407 -13.89 4.24 -25.97
C PRO A 407 -13.35 5.26 -27.00
N THR A 408 -13.53 5.00 -28.29
CA THR A 408 -13.01 5.88 -29.38
C THR A 408 -13.71 7.23 -29.48
N HIS A 409 -14.98 7.32 -29.06
CA HIS A 409 -15.70 8.59 -28.89
C HIS A 409 -15.15 9.42 -27.70
N GLU A 410 -14.27 8.81 -26.90
CA GLU A 410 -13.89 9.33 -25.59
C GLU A 410 -12.44 9.73 -25.49
N ALA A 411 -11.54 8.88 -25.98
CA ALA A 411 -10.18 9.24 -26.29
C ALA A 411 -9.92 8.92 -27.77
N SER A 412 -9.57 9.95 -28.54
CA SER A 412 -9.06 9.75 -29.90
C SER A 412 -7.71 9.02 -29.85
N PHE A 413 -7.34 8.35 -30.95
CA PHE A 413 -6.04 7.68 -31.03
C PHE A 413 -4.88 8.63 -30.69
N SER A 414 -4.92 9.87 -31.19
CA SER A 414 -3.91 10.89 -30.87
C SER A 414 -3.84 11.21 -29.38
N LEU A 415 -4.97 11.29 -28.66
CA LEU A 415 -4.96 11.52 -27.22
C LEU A 415 -4.33 10.35 -26.47
N LYS A 416 -4.67 9.10 -26.84
CA LYS A 416 -4.07 7.89 -26.26
C LYS A 416 -2.54 7.87 -26.45
N MET A 417 -2.05 8.30 -27.60
CA MET A 417 -0.62 8.40 -27.87
C MET A 417 0.06 9.52 -27.07
N ILE A 418 -0.62 10.65 -26.82
CA ILE A 418 -0.11 11.75 -25.97
C ILE A 418 0.04 11.27 -24.52
N MET A 419 -0.97 10.61 -23.96
CA MET A 419 -0.96 10.03 -22.60
C MET A 419 0.20 9.03 -22.43
N ALA A 420 0.30 8.08 -23.37
CA ALA A 420 1.41 7.11 -23.40
C ALA A 420 2.80 7.77 -23.53
N THR A 421 2.91 8.87 -24.30
CA THR A 421 4.16 9.64 -24.42
C THR A 421 4.50 10.37 -23.12
N ALA A 422 3.51 10.90 -22.40
CA ALA A 422 3.72 11.58 -21.12
C ALA A 422 4.32 10.62 -20.07
N PHE A 423 3.73 9.43 -19.90
CA PHE A 423 4.30 8.36 -19.06
C PHE A 423 5.71 7.95 -19.51
N THR A 424 5.92 7.77 -20.82
CA THR A 424 7.23 7.35 -21.38
C THR A 424 8.35 8.35 -21.07
N LEU A 425 8.03 9.66 -21.05
CA LEU A 425 9.02 10.72 -20.85
C LEU A 425 9.26 11.08 -19.39
N ILE A 426 8.33 10.79 -18.47
CA ILE A 426 8.41 11.34 -17.11
C ILE A 426 9.57 10.76 -16.28
N THR A 427 9.81 9.45 -16.32
CA THR A 427 10.94 8.84 -15.59
C THR A 427 12.28 9.33 -16.14
N PRO A 428 12.52 9.38 -17.47
CA PRO A 428 13.68 10.06 -18.04
C PRO A 428 13.84 11.53 -17.63
N ILE A 429 12.73 12.28 -17.47
CA ILE A 429 12.76 13.67 -16.95
C ILE A 429 13.18 13.68 -15.48
N GLY A 430 12.63 12.80 -14.64
CA GLY A 430 13.04 12.62 -13.24
C GLY A 430 14.53 12.28 -13.13
N MET A 431 15.01 11.35 -13.96
CA MET A 431 16.43 11.01 -14.06
C MET A 431 17.28 12.21 -14.46
N ALA A 432 16.89 12.97 -15.49
CA ALA A 432 17.63 14.16 -15.93
C ALA A 432 17.67 15.26 -14.86
N ILE A 433 16.59 15.46 -14.10
CA ILE A 433 16.55 16.34 -12.93
C ILE A 433 17.52 15.82 -11.85
N GLY A 434 17.46 14.53 -11.53
CA GLY A 434 18.38 13.86 -10.61
C GLY A 434 19.85 14.09 -10.96
N ILE A 435 20.24 13.87 -12.23
CA ILE A 435 21.61 14.12 -12.73
C ILE A 435 22.01 15.58 -12.50
N GLY A 436 21.08 16.51 -12.76
CA GLY A 436 21.30 17.95 -12.58
C GLY A 436 21.51 18.40 -11.13
N VAL A 437 21.02 17.65 -10.15
CA VAL A 437 21.11 18.00 -8.71
C VAL A 437 22.10 17.14 -7.92
N LEU A 438 22.78 16.16 -8.53
CA LEU A 438 23.67 15.20 -7.85
C LEU A 438 24.66 15.82 -6.84
N GLY A 439 25.30 16.93 -7.20
CA GLY A 439 26.28 17.62 -6.34
C GLY A 439 25.68 18.50 -5.24
N GLN A 440 24.36 18.53 -5.09
CA GLN A 440 23.63 19.35 -4.10
C GLN A 440 22.54 18.56 -3.36
N PHE A 441 22.18 17.36 -3.82
CA PHE A 441 21.12 16.57 -3.24
C PHE A 441 21.58 15.88 -1.96
N ASN A 442 21.01 16.27 -0.82
CA ASN A 442 21.12 15.53 0.42
C ASN A 442 19.83 14.74 0.68
N GLY A 443 19.90 13.42 0.55
CA GLY A 443 18.78 12.52 0.83
C GLY A 443 18.42 12.43 2.31
N ASN A 444 19.35 12.78 3.20
CA ASN A 444 19.15 12.82 4.65
C ASN A 444 18.80 14.22 5.18
N ASP A 445 18.57 15.20 4.29
CA ASP A 445 18.07 16.51 4.73
C ASP A 445 16.60 16.40 5.18
N PRO A 446 16.22 16.92 6.36
CA PRO A 446 14.85 16.78 6.87
C PRO A 446 13.79 17.36 5.94
N SER A 447 14.10 18.43 5.19
CA SER A 447 13.15 19.01 4.25
C SER A 447 13.00 18.18 2.97
N THR A 448 14.07 17.53 2.52
CA THR A 448 14.03 16.53 1.44
C THR A 448 13.18 15.32 1.84
N LEU A 449 13.45 14.75 3.01
CA LEU A 449 12.75 13.57 3.52
C LEU A 449 11.25 13.85 3.70
N VAL A 450 10.88 14.95 4.36
CA VAL A 450 9.47 15.35 4.55
C VAL A 450 8.80 15.63 3.20
N ALA A 451 9.51 16.26 2.25
CA ALA A 451 8.96 16.50 0.92
C ALA A 451 8.67 15.19 0.17
N ILE A 452 9.67 14.32 0.01
CA ILE A 452 9.52 13.06 -0.73
C ILE A 452 8.53 12.14 -0.03
N GLY A 453 8.63 11.95 1.29
CA GLY A 453 7.69 11.12 2.05
C GLY A 453 6.25 11.62 2.00
N THR A 454 6.00 12.94 2.08
CA THR A 454 4.64 13.49 1.90
C THR A 454 4.11 13.20 0.50
N LEU A 455 4.96 13.40 -0.50
CA LEU A 455 4.60 13.27 -1.91
C LEU A 455 4.31 11.80 -2.29
N ASP A 456 5.13 10.85 -1.83
CA ASP A 456 4.89 9.42 -2.00
C ASP A 456 3.65 8.95 -1.25
N ALA A 457 3.40 9.41 -0.01
CA ALA A 457 2.19 9.05 0.74
C ALA A 457 0.90 9.56 0.08
N VAL A 458 0.88 10.80 -0.44
CA VAL A 458 -0.27 11.31 -1.20
C VAL A 458 -0.48 10.46 -2.46
N SER A 459 0.60 10.13 -3.17
CA SER A 459 0.55 9.31 -4.39
C SER A 459 0.03 7.89 -4.10
N ALA A 460 0.49 7.26 -3.01
CA ALA A 460 0.00 5.97 -2.51
C ALA A 460 -1.52 6.02 -2.30
N GLY A 461 -2.02 7.06 -1.61
CA GLY A 461 -3.45 7.23 -1.36
C GLY A 461 -4.27 7.36 -2.64
N ILE A 462 -3.75 8.12 -3.61
CA ILE A 462 -4.38 8.30 -4.92
C ILE A 462 -4.43 6.97 -5.69
N LEU A 463 -3.32 6.23 -5.79
CA LEU A 463 -3.27 4.96 -6.50
C LEU A 463 -4.03 3.84 -5.78
N ALA A 464 -4.09 3.84 -4.44
CA ALA A 464 -4.90 2.90 -3.67
C ALA A 464 -6.40 3.09 -3.96
N TRP A 465 -6.89 4.35 -3.99
CA TRP A 465 -8.28 4.63 -4.37
C TRP A 465 -8.59 4.10 -5.78
N VAL A 466 -7.75 4.43 -6.76
CA VAL A 466 -7.97 4.03 -8.15
C VAL A 466 -7.84 2.51 -8.33
N GLY A 467 -6.84 1.88 -7.71
CA GLY A 467 -6.62 0.44 -7.77
C GLY A 467 -7.78 -0.36 -7.15
N ILE A 468 -8.27 0.06 -5.97
CA ILE A 468 -9.34 -0.64 -5.25
C ILE A 468 -10.72 -0.36 -5.84
N VAL A 469 -11.08 0.91 -6.04
CA VAL A 469 -12.44 1.30 -6.44
C VAL A 469 -12.58 1.24 -7.96
N GLU A 470 -11.69 1.94 -8.66
CA GLU A 470 -11.87 2.28 -10.07
C GLU A 470 -11.39 1.19 -11.04
N MET A 471 -10.51 0.29 -10.58
CA MET A 471 -10.03 -0.88 -11.30
C MET A 471 -10.62 -2.18 -10.73
N LEU A 472 -10.34 -2.53 -9.48
CA LEU A 472 -10.76 -3.79 -8.86
C LEU A 472 -12.29 -3.87 -8.69
N ALA A 473 -12.90 -3.03 -7.85
CA ALA A 473 -14.34 -3.09 -7.57
C ALA A 473 -15.20 -2.81 -8.81
N ARG A 474 -14.76 -1.91 -9.69
CA ARG A 474 -15.42 -1.63 -10.98
C ARG A 474 -15.44 -2.85 -11.90
N ASP A 475 -14.33 -3.58 -12.08
CA ASP A 475 -14.30 -4.75 -12.97
C ASP A 475 -14.98 -5.99 -12.37
N TRP A 476 -14.81 -6.20 -11.07
CA TRP A 476 -15.21 -7.44 -10.39
C TRP A 476 -16.65 -7.42 -9.86
N MET A 477 -17.07 -6.34 -9.19
CA MET A 477 -18.41 -6.25 -8.60
C MET A 477 -19.43 -5.55 -9.50
N HIS A 478 -18.99 -4.53 -10.24
CA HIS A 478 -19.88 -3.73 -11.09
C HIS A 478 -19.70 -4.05 -12.59
N GLY A 479 -18.73 -4.90 -12.92
CA GLY A 479 -18.25 -5.14 -14.28
C GLY A 479 -18.62 -6.51 -14.84
N PRO A 480 -18.14 -6.82 -16.06
CA PRO A 480 -18.52 -8.04 -16.76
C PRO A 480 -17.94 -9.32 -16.14
N LEU A 481 -17.02 -9.24 -15.17
CA LEU A 481 -16.48 -10.43 -14.51
C LEU A 481 -17.51 -11.09 -13.57
N LEU A 482 -18.40 -10.32 -12.93
CA LEU A 482 -19.43 -10.87 -12.03
C LEU A 482 -20.35 -11.88 -12.74
N SER A 483 -20.67 -11.64 -14.02
CA SER A 483 -21.52 -12.50 -14.85
C SER A 483 -20.73 -13.37 -15.85
N SER A 484 -19.42 -13.46 -15.69
CA SER A 484 -18.54 -14.25 -16.57
C SER A 484 -18.50 -15.74 -16.19
N SER A 485 -18.07 -16.59 -17.14
CA SER A 485 -17.85 -18.00 -16.87
C SER A 485 -16.66 -18.22 -15.91
N ILE A 486 -16.77 -19.24 -15.05
CA ILE A 486 -15.77 -19.59 -14.03
C ILE A 486 -14.33 -19.63 -14.59
N PRO A 487 -14.03 -20.23 -15.77
CA PRO A 487 -12.66 -20.24 -16.30
C PRO A 487 -12.11 -18.84 -16.62
N ARG A 488 -12.96 -17.90 -17.04
CA ARG A 488 -12.56 -16.51 -17.30
C ARG A 488 -12.28 -15.75 -16.00
N VAL A 489 -13.09 -16.00 -14.96
CA VAL A 489 -12.89 -15.44 -13.61
C VAL A 489 -11.63 -16.03 -12.95
N ALA A 490 -11.37 -17.33 -13.13
CA ALA A 490 -10.15 -17.98 -12.64
C ALA A 490 -8.89 -17.39 -13.28
N VAL A 491 -8.87 -17.21 -14.61
CA VAL A 491 -7.75 -16.56 -15.33
C VAL A 491 -7.62 -15.09 -14.94
N ALA A 492 -8.72 -14.38 -14.71
CA ALA A 492 -8.69 -13.02 -14.19
C ALA A 492 -8.03 -12.96 -12.79
N MET A 493 -8.38 -13.88 -11.89
CA MET A 493 -7.85 -13.92 -10.52
C MET A 493 -6.38 -14.29 -10.49
N THR A 494 -5.96 -15.34 -11.21
CA THR A 494 -4.55 -15.75 -11.24
C THR A 494 -3.68 -14.67 -11.86
N SER A 495 -4.17 -13.96 -12.88
CA SER A 495 -3.46 -12.83 -13.49
C SER A 495 -3.34 -11.64 -12.53
N LEU A 496 -4.36 -11.36 -11.72
CA LEU A 496 -4.33 -10.31 -10.70
C LEU A 496 -3.34 -10.62 -9.59
N LEU A 497 -3.38 -11.85 -9.06
CA LEU A 497 -2.45 -12.32 -8.03
C LEU A 497 -1.00 -12.36 -8.55
N ALA A 498 -0.79 -12.70 -9.81
CA ALA A 498 0.52 -12.62 -10.44
C ALA A 498 1.04 -11.17 -10.54
N GLY A 499 0.17 -10.20 -10.86
CA GLY A 499 0.51 -8.78 -10.86
C GLY A 499 0.92 -8.28 -9.47
N LEU A 500 0.14 -8.62 -8.44
CA LEU A 500 0.46 -8.32 -7.04
C LEU A 500 1.81 -8.94 -6.64
N ALA A 501 1.94 -10.27 -6.75
CA ALA A 501 3.10 -10.99 -6.24
C ALA A 501 4.40 -10.61 -6.94
N LEU A 502 4.37 -10.39 -8.27
CA LEU A 502 5.55 -9.99 -9.02
C LEU A 502 5.98 -8.57 -8.64
N MET A 503 5.04 -7.63 -8.57
CA MET A 503 5.37 -6.24 -8.23
C MET A 503 5.83 -6.10 -6.77
N SER A 504 5.24 -6.87 -5.84
CA SER A 504 5.71 -6.92 -4.45
C SER A 504 7.08 -7.58 -4.32
N LEU A 505 7.40 -8.58 -5.15
CA LEU A 505 8.72 -9.19 -5.20
C LEU A 505 9.79 -8.19 -5.65
N LEU A 506 9.51 -7.33 -6.64
CA LEU A 506 10.43 -6.25 -7.03
C LEU A 506 10.71 -5.30 -5.86
N GLY A 507 9.69 -4.96 -5.07
CA GLY A 507 9.78 -4.08 -3.90
C GLY A 507 10.76 -4.51 -2.81
N LYS A 508 11.24 -5.77 -2.82
CA LYS A 508 12.35 -6.20 -1.95
C LYS A 508 13.68 -5.50 -2.28
N TRP A 509 13.85 -5.05 -3.52
CA TRP A 509 15.09 -4.46 -4.04
C TRP A 509 14.88 -3.05 -4.63
N THR A 510 13.74 -2.42 -4.33
CA THR A 510 13.44 -1.02 -4.68
C THR A 510 13.63 -0.09 -3.48
#